data_AF-A0A348N6H3-F1
#
_entry.id   AF-A0A348N6H3-F1
#
_cell.length_a   1.000
_cell.length_b   1.000
_cell.length_c   1.000
_cell.angle_alpha   90.00
_cell.angle_beta   90.00
_cell.angle_gamma   90.00
#
_symmetry.space_group_name_H-M   'P 1'
#
loop_
_entity.id
_entity.type
_entity.pdbx_description
1 polymer ?
#
loop_
_entity_poly.entity_id
_entity_poly.type
_entity_poly.pdbx_seq_one_letter_code
_entity_poly.pdbx_strand_id
1 'polypeptide(L)' 'EVIKYLDVIVDGPFMIDKKNNQAKWKGSDNQRVIDVKRTISEGGIHEHTT' A
#
# COMPACT_ATOMS: atom_id res chain seq x y z
N GLU A 1 -14.94 -3.25 10.55
CA GLU A 1 -15.69 -2.59 9.46
C GLU A 1 -14.95 -1.43 8.77
N VAL A 2 -13.81 -0.95 9.30
CA VAL A 2 -13.10 0.24 8.78
C VAL A 2 -12.44 0.05 7.41
N ILE A 3 -11.99 -1.17 7.08
CA ILE A 3 -11.23 -1.48 5.85
C ILE A 3 -11.96 -1.02 4.59
N LYS A 4 -13.30 -1.10 4.55
CA LYS A 4 -14.12 -0.74 3.38
C LYS A 4 -14.06 0.75 3.03
N TYR A 5 -13.61 1.60 3.95
CA TYR A 5 -13.51 3.04 3.77
C TYR A 5 -12.10 3.50 3.38
N LEU A 6 -11.13 2.58 3.31
CA LEU A 6 -9.76 2.89 2.95
C LEU A 6 -9.60 2.83 1.42
N ASP A 7 -8.88 3.78 0.85
CA ASP A 7 -8.47 3.73 -0.55
C ASP A 7 -7.22 2.87 -0.73
N VAL A 8 -6.23 3.07 0.14
CA VAL A 8 -4.93 2.39 0.10
C VAL A 8 -4.51 1.88 1.47
N ILE A 9 -3.74 0.79 1.48
CA ILE A 9 -3.01 0.29 2.65
C ILE A 9 -1.55 0.11 2.29
N VAL A 10 -0.66 0.48 3.20
CA VAL A 10 0.77 0.18 3.09
C VAL A 10 1.05 -1.13 3.80
N ASP A 11 1.63 -2.08 3.08
CA ASP A 11 1.96 -3.41 3.60
C ASP A 11 3.47 -3.68 3.52
N GLY A 12 4.00 -4.38 4.53
CA GLY A 12 5.41 -4.74 4.67
C GLY A 12 6.20 -3.91 5.70
N PRO A 13 7.33 -4.44 6.19
CA PRO A 13 8.13 -3.80 7.22
C PRO A 13 8.83 -2.53 6.70
N PHE A 14 9.02 -1.56 7.59
CA PHE A 14 9.88 -0.42 7.30
C PHE A 14 11.35 -0.85 7.38
N MET A 15 12.13 -0.55 6.34
CA MET A 15 13.56 -0.87 6.26
C MET A 15 14.34 0.44 6.10
N ILE A 16 15.25 0.72 7.04
CA ILE A 16 15.95 2.01 7.09
C ILE A 16 16.89 2.22 5.90
N ASP A 17 17.49 1.13 5.40
CA ASP A 17 18.35 1.07 4.22
C ASP A 17 17.59 1.34 2.91
N LYS A 18 16.26 1.15 2.92
CA LYS A 18 15.37 1.42 1.78
C LYS A 18 14.46 2.63 2.02
N LYS A 19 14.79 3.47 2.99
CA LYS A 19 14.01 4.66 3.34
C LYS A 19 13.87 5.57 2.12
N ASN A 20 12.62 5.90 1.76
CA ASN A 20 12.30 6.80 0.67
C ASN A 20 11.26 7.83 1.10
N ASN A 21 11.73 9.05 1.39
CA ASN A 21 10.86 10.14 1.84
C ASN A 21 10.05 10.79 0.70
N GLN A 22 10.36 10.48 -0.56
CA GLN A 22 9.64 11.01 -1.71
C GLN A 22 8.41 10.15 -2.05
N ALA A 23 8.33 8.93 -1.52
CA ALA A 23 7.19 8.06 -1.76
C ALA A 23 5.93 8.61 -1.07
N LYS A 24 4.86 8.79 -1.84
CA LYS A 24 3.62 9.46 -1.40
C LYS A 24 2.95 8.79 -0.19
N TRP A 25 2.97 7.46 -0.16
CA TRP A 25 2.19 6.68 0.80
C TRP A 25 3.06 5.85 1.76
N LYS A 26 4.30 5.51 1.37
CA LYS A 26 5.17 4.56 2.10
C LYS A 26 6.45 5.23 2.60
N GLY A 27 7.04 4.65 3.64
CA GLY A 27 8.31 5.15 4.19
C GLY A 27 9.54 4.44 3.60
N SER A 28 9.36 3.24 3.05
CA SER A 28 10.45 2.40 2.55
C SER A 28 10.07 1.71 1.25
N ASP A 29 11.00 1.60 0.30
CA ASP A 29 10.70 1.15 -1.07
C ASP A 29 10.18 -0.29 -1.16
N ASN A 30 10.56 -1.16 -0.23
CA ASN A 30 10.06 -2.54 -0.16
C ASN A 30 8.59 -2.64 0.28
N GLN A 31 8.00 -1.55 0.80
CA GLN A 31 6.60 -1.57 1.21
C GLN A 31 5.71 -1.46 -0.03
N ARG A 32 4.65 -2.26 -0.05
CA ARG A 32 3.64 -2.25 -1.11
C ARG A 32 2.57 -1.23 -0.75
N VAL A 33 2.06 -0.54 -1.76
CA VAL A 33 0.83 0.26 -1.62
C VAL A 33 -0.27 -0.55 -2.28
N ILE A 34 -1.19 -1.08 -1.49
CA ILE A 34 -2.27 -1.95 -1.96
C ILE A 34 -3.51 -1.09 -2.18
N ASP A 35 -4.12 -1.21 -3.35
CA ASP A 35 -5.43 -0.62 -3.64
C ASP A 35 -6.52 -1.49 -3.01
N VAL A 36 -7.17 -0.96 -1.98
CA VAL A 36 -8.11 -1.74 -1.15
C VAL A 36 -9.40 -2.00 -1.92
N LYS A 37 -9.92 -1.01 -2.64
CA LYS A 37 -11.18 -1.12 -3.38
C LYS A 37 -11.06 -2.15 -4.49
N ARG A 38 -9.98 -2.08 -5.27
CA ARG A 38 -9.71 -3.03 -6.35
C ARG A 38 -9.47 -4.44 -5.80
N THR A 39 -8.71 -4.55 -4.71
CA THR A 39 -8.42 -5.83 -4.06
C THR A 39 -9.69 -6.56 -3.58
N ILE A 40 -10.61 -5.82 -2.96
CA ILE A 40 -11.88 -6.39 -2.50
C ILE A 40 -12.79 -6.77 -3.68
N SER A 41 -12.85 -5.93 -4.71
CA SER A 41 -13.73 -6.13 -5.86
C SER A 41 -13.30 -7.30 -6.77
N GLU A 42 -12.00 -7.46 -7.00
CA GLU A 42 -11.45 -8.46 -7.93
C GLU A 42 -11.06 -9.77 -7.22
N GLY A 43 -11.02 -9.79 -5.87
CA GLY A 43 -10.71 -11.00 -5.09
C GLY A 43 -9.23 -11.40 -5.15
N GLY A 44 -8.33 -10.47 -5.45
CA GLY A 44 -6.87 -10.65 -5.51
C GLY A 44 -6.14 -9.39 -5.09
N ILE A 45 -4.87 -9.49 -4.67
CA ILE A 45 -4.10 -8.31 -4.24
C ILE A 45 -3.72 -7.48 -5.46
N HIS A 46 -4.11 -6.20 -5.47
CA HIS A 46 -3.72 -5.24 -6.49
C HIS A 46 -2.90 -4.10 -5.89
N GLU A 47 -1.74 -3.83 -6.50
CA GLU A 47 -0.92 -2.68 -6.12
C GLU A 47 -1.51 -1.39 -6.73
N HIS A 48 -1.44 -0.31 -5.97
CA HIS A 48 -1.90 1.01 -6.36
C HIS A 48 -0.88 1.65 -7.31
N THR A 49 -1.24 1.78 -8.58
CA THR A 49 -0.50 2.57 -9.57
C THR A 49 -0.94 4.03 -9.47
N THR A 50 0.01 4.93 -9.21
CA THR A 50 -0.21 6.39 -9.28
C THR A 50 0.04 6.89 -10.69
#